data_AF-A0A538F6H5-F1
#
_entry.id   AF-A0A538F6H5-F1
#
_cell.length_a   1.000
_cell.length_b   1.000
_cell.length_c   1.000
_cell.angle_alpha   90.00
_cell.angle_beta   90.00
_cell.angle_gamma   90.00
#
_symmetry.space_group_name_H-M   'P 1'
#
loop_
_entity.id
_entity.type
_entity.pdbx_description
1 polymer ?
#
loop_
_entity_poly.entity_id
_entity_poly.type
_entity_poly.pdbx_seq_one_letter_code
_entity_poly.pdbx_strand_id
1 'polypeptide(L)'
;MAFHLEVSRSLNRARLFNLDEAGLSRVLAPWAQGQPVEIGEREWDPDESELTVLDGPVLEPPDLAMGQGWNNAAKVSRDVSREVLERARADASQPYGVAVMADEHETHSAIESVLHGLGLRAIDWSTARAGILDSQAGEYAAGAVAAVVAVEEPTTALTFEVGMAMGAFGGRVVVLQVEPGILPGELAATDPIRIDRPEWPQALAERLRLAGVLSTTT
;
A
#
# COMPACT_ATOMS: atom_id res chain seq x y z
N MET A 1 -17.15 -5.39 -4.08
CA MET A 1 -16.51 -5.90 -5.32
C MET A 1 -15.36 -6.77 -4.91
N ALA A 2 -14.95 -7.71 -5.76
CA ALA A 2 -13.86 -8.63 -5.47
C ALA A 2 -13.08 -8.96 -6.74
N PHE A 3 -11.82 -9.35 -6.55
CA PHE A 3 -10.91 -9.70 -7.64
C PHE A 3 -10.77 -11.21 -7.79
N HIS A 4 -10.65 -11.67 -9.02
CA HIS A 4 -10.38 -13.06 -9.37
C HIS A 4 -9.13 -13.10 -10.24
N LEU A 5 -8.17 -13.94 -9.87
CA LEU A 5 -6.86 -13.99 -10.50
C LEU A 5 -6.64 -15.38 -11.09
N GLU A 6 -6.23 -15.46 -12.35
CA GLU A 6 -5.66 -16.67 -12.96
C GLU A 6 -4.19 -16.40 -13.28
N VAL A 7 -3.33 -17.35 -12.95
CA VAL A 7 -1.99 -17.42 -13.50
C VAL A 7 -1.89 -18.70 -14.34
N SER A 8 -1.28 -18.60 -15.51
CA SER A 8 -1.17 -19.73 -16.43
C SER A 8 0.20 -19.84 -17.07
N ARG A 9 0.64 -21.08 -17.30
CA ARG A 9 1.89 -21.43 -17.97
C ARG A 9 1.67 -22.75 -18.70
N SER A 10 1.63 -22.66 -20.04
CA SER A 10 1.29 -23.79 -20.89
C SER A 10 -0.06 -24.43 -20.49
N LEU A 11 -0.10 -25.71 -20.14
CA LEU A 11 -1.32 -26.40 -19.70
C LEU A 11 -1.66 -26.17 -18.23
N ASN A 12 -0.73 -25.65 -17.43
CA ASN A 12 -0.93 -25.45 -16.01
C ASN A 12 -1.61 -24.09 -15.76
N ARG A 13 -2.53 -24.07 -14.81
CA ARG A 13 -3.15 -22.84 -14.31
C ARG A 13 -3.40 -22.93 -12.81
N ALA A 14 -3.30 -21.81 -12.13
CA ALA A 14 -3.79 -21.65 -10.77
C ALA A 14 -4.74 -20.46 -10.72
N ARG A 15 -5.72 -20.53 -9.81
CA ARG A 15 -6.80 -19.55 -9.71
C ARG A 15 -7.05 -19.18 -8.27
N LEU A 16 -7.22 -17.90 -8.01
CA LEU A 16 -7.66 -17.34 -6.75
C LEU A 16 -8.96 -16.58 -7.02
N PHE A 17 -9.94 -16.72 -6.13
CA PHE A 17 -11.25 -16.11 -6.27
C PHE A 17 -11.55 -15.25 -5.04
N ASN A 18 -12.42 -14.25 -5.23
CA ASN A 18 -12.92 -13.40 -4.16
C ASN A 18 -11.80 -12.68 -3.36
N LEU A 19 -10.71 -12.30 -4.02
CA LEU A 19 -9.63 -11.53 -3.40
C LEU A 19 -10.12 -10.10 -3.11
N ASP A 20 -9.76 -9.60 -1.93
CA ASP A 20 -9.80 -8.17 -1.64
C ASP A 20 -8.52 -7.49 -2.19
N GLU A 21 -8.43 -6.17 -2.03
CA GLU A 21 -7.28 -5.40 -2.52
C GLU A 21 -5.96 -5.86 -1.87
N ALA A 22 -5.98 -6.14 -0.57
CA ALA A 22 -4.81 -6.62 0.16
C ALA A 22 -4.35 -8.00 -0.34
N GLY A 23 -5.28 -8.93 -0.57
CA GLY A 23 -5.00 -10.25 -1.12
C GLY A 23 -4.47 -10.19 -2.56
N LEU A 24 -5.04 -9.30 -3.39
CA LEU A 24 -4.55 -9.06 -4.74
C LEU A 24 -3.13 -8.48 -4.72
N SER A 25 -2.87 -7.48 -3.88
CA SER A 25 -1.57 -6.80 -3.77
C SER A 25 -0.44 -7.76 -3.38
N ARG A 26 -0.70 -8.75 -2.52
CA ARG A 26 0.29 -9.79 -2.16
C ARG A 26 0.82 -10.58 -3.36
N VAL A 27 0.01 -10.73 -4.41
CA VAL A 27 0.43 -11.41 -5.65
C VAL A 27 1.03 -10.41 -6.63
N LEU A 28 0.36 -9.26 -6.84
CA LEU A 28 0.78 -8.29 -7.84
C LEU A 28 2.10 -7.59 -7.49
N ALA A 29 2.39 -7.35 -6.21
CA ALA A 29 3.59 -6.64 -5.78
C ALA A 29 4.90 -7.38 -6.16
N PRO A 30 5.10 -8.66 -5.80
CA PRO A 30 6.26 -9.43 -6.28
C PRO A 30 6.22 -9.65 -7.80
N TRP A 31 5.03 -9.94 -8.36
CA TRP A 31 4.89 -10.15 -9.81
C TRP A 31 5.34 -8.95 -10.64
N ALA A 32 4.97 -7.73 -10.22
CA ALA A 32 5.35 -6.49 -10.88
C ALA A 32 6.86 -6.20 -10.78
N GLN A 33 7.54 -6.77 -9.78
CA GLN A 33 9.00 -6.71 -9.60
C GLN A 33 9.75 -7.79 -10.38
N GLY A 34 9.04 -8.63 -11.15
CA GLY A 34 9.65 -9.78 -11.84
C GLY A 34 10.05 -10.92 -10.89
N GLN A 35 9.47 -10.97 -9.69
CA GLN A 35 9.72 -12.03 -8.72
C GLN A 35 8.70 -13.16 -8.87
N PRO A 36 9.13 -14.44 -8.73
CA PRO A 36 8.21 -15.56 -8.68
C PRO A 36 7.20 -15.45 -7.54
N VAL A 37 5.99 -15.95 -7.79
CA VAL A 37 4.90 -15.97 -6.78
C VAL A 37 4.44 -17.40 -6.52
N GLU A 38 4.17 -17.73 -5.26
CA GLU A 38 3.61 -19.02 -4.88
C GLU A 38 2.08 -18.96 -4.88
N ILE A 39 1.44 -19.79 -5.70
CA ILE A 39 -0.02 -19.94 -5.73
C ILE A 39 -0.37 -21.43 -5.70
N GLY A 40 -1.00 -21.84 -4.61
CA GLY A 40 -1.25 -23.25 -4.31
C GLY A 40 0.05 -23.96 -3.95
N GLU A 41 0.36 -25.06 -4.66
CA GLU A 41 1.59 -25.84 -4.46
C GLU A 41 2.66 -25.56 -5.51
N ARG A 42 2.51 -24.45 -6.26
CA ARG A 42 3.37 -24.12 -7.41
C ARG A 42 3.90 -22.70 -7.32
N GLU A 43 5.15 -22.55 -7.72
CA GLU A 43 5.77 -21.27 -8.01
C GLU A 43 5.51 -20.86 -9.46
N TRP A 44 5.27 -19.57 -9.69
CA TRP A 44 4.94 -18.99 -10.97
C TRP A 44 5.87 -17.83 -11.27
N ASP A 45 6.70 -18.01 -12.30
CA ASP A 45 7.65 -17.00 -12.77
C ASP A 45 6.94 -16.01 -13.74
N PRO A 46 6.99 -14.68 -13.50
CA PRO A 46 6.39 -13.67 -14.36
C PRO A 46 6.91 -13.65 -15.80
N ASP A 47 8.15 -14.06 -16.04
CA ASP A 47 8.74 -14.08 -17.39
C ASP A 47 8.28 -15.30 -18.20
N GLU A 48 7.79 -16.34 -17.53
CA GLU A 48 7.38 -17.60 -18.14
C GLU A 48 5.86 -17.85 -18.08
N SER A 49 5.10 -16.94 -17.49
CA SER A 49 3.69 -17.14 -17.13
C SER A 49 2.84 -15.91 -17.45
N GLU A 50 1.54 -16.11 -17.67
CA GLU A 50 0.56 -15.05 -17.91
C GLU A 50 -0.36 -14.89 -16.70
N LEU A 51 -0.58 -13.65 -16.26
CA LEU A 51 -1.46 -13.30 -15.13
C LEU A 51 -2.65 -12.48 -15.63
N THR A 52 -3.86 -12.96 -15.34
CA THR A 52 -5.13 -12.31 -15.66
C THR A 52 -5.88 -11.98 -14.38
N VAL A 53 -6.38 -10.75 -14.26
CA VAL A 53 -7.19 -10.26 -13.14
C VAL A 53 -8.55 -9.78 -13.63
N LEU A 54 -9.60 -10.30 -13.01
CA LEU A 54 -10.98 -9.92 -13.25
C LEU A 54 -11.53 -9.18 -12.02
N ASP A 55 -12.20 -8.06 -12.23
CA ASP A 55 -12.94 -7.31 -11.20
C ASP A 55 -14.44 -7.50 -11.39
N GLY A 56 -15.13 -7.98 -10.36
CA GLY A 56 -16.55 -8.29 -10.43
C GLY A 56 -17.22 -8.60 -9.09
N PRO A 57 -18.42 -9.20 -9.12
CA PRO A 57 -19.10 -9.63 -7.91
C PRO A 57 -18.35 -10.77 -7.21
N VAL A 58 -18.63 -10.92 -5.92
CA VAL A 58 -18.23 -12.11 -5.15
C VAL A 58 -18.92 -13.32 -5.77
N LEU A 59 -18.15 -14.38 -6.04
CA LEU A 59 -18.65 -15.66 -6.49
C LEU A 59 -19.04 -16.50 -5.29
N GLU A 60 -20.28 -16.97 -5.27
CA GLU A 60 -20.80 -17.83 -4.22
C GLU A 60 -20.30 -19.28 -4.42
N PRO A 61 -20.35 -20.14 -3.39
CA PRO A 61 -19.91 -21.53 -3.51
C PRO A 61 -20.47 -22.31 -4.72
N PRO A 62 -21.75 -22.13 -5.14
CA PRO A 62 -22.28 -22.77 -6.34
C PRO A 62 -21.57 -22.33 -7.63
N ASP A 63 -21.12 -21.08 -7.71
CA ASP A 63 -20.44 -20.54 -8.89
C ASP A 63 -19.02 -21.09 -9.04
N LEU A 64 -18.40 -21.47 -7.91
CA LEU A 64 -17.05 -22.05 -7.85
C LEU A 64 -17.02 -23.57 -8.06
N ALA A 65 -18.18 -24.23 -7.97
CA ALA A 65 -18.30 -25.67 -8.05
C ALA A 65 -17.89 -26.22 -9.44
N MET A 66 -17.42 -27.48 -9.45
CA MET A 66 -17.12 -28.23 -10.68
C MET A 66 -16.16 -27.53 -11.65
N GLY A 67 -15.23 -26.71 -11.12
CA GLY A 67 -14.24 -26.00 -11.93
C GLY A 67 -14.80 -24.87 -12.81
N GLN A 68 -16.07 -24.48 -12.62
CA GLN A 68 -16.73 -23.45 -13.42
C GLN A 68 -16.41 -22.02 -12.96
N GLY A 69 -15.75 -21.84 -11.81
CA GLY A 69 -15.48 -20.54 -11.21
C GLY A 69 -14.90 -19.51 -12.19
N TRP A 70 -13.90 -19.88 -13.00
CA TRP A 70 -13.29 -18.94 -13.96
C TRP A 70 -14.22 -18.56 -15.11
N ASN A 71 -14.95 -19.54 -15.67
CA ASN A 71 -15.93 -19.28 -16.73
C ASN A 71 -17.07 -18.39 -16.23
N ASN A 72 -17.47 -18.57 -14.96
CA ASN A 72 -18.48 -17.74 -14.32
C ASN A 72 -17.94 -16.34 -14.07
N ALA A 73 -16.75 -16.19 -13.47
CA ALA A 73 -16.08 -14.91 -13.27
C ALA A 73 -15.98 -14.12 -14.58
N ALA A 74 -15.45 -14.73 -15.64
CA ALA A 74 -15.23 -14.09 -16.94
C ALA A 74 -16.51 -13.59 -17.63
N LYS A 75 -17.68 -14.15 -17.29
CA LYS A 75 -18.97 -13.69 -17.84
C LYS A 75 -19.53 -12.46 -17.13
N VAL A 76 -19.23 -12.31 -15.84
CA VAL A 76 -19.86 -11.30 -14.96
C VAL A 76 -18.88 -10.24 -14.46
N SER A 77 -17.62 -10.34 -14.85
CA SER A 77 -16.52 -9.49 -14.39
C SER A 77 -15.84 -8.80 -15.57
N ARG A 78 -15.15 -7.71 -15.29
CA ARG A 78 -14.34 -6.97 -16.25
C ARG A 78 -12.87 -7.39 -16.11
N ASP A 79 -12.18 -7.57 -17.23
CA ASP A 79 -10.72 -7.71 -17.23
C ASP A 79 -10.05 -6.37 -16.89
N VAL A 80 -9.32 -6.36 -15.78
CA VAL A 80 -8.56 -5.20 -15.27
C VAL A 80 -7.06 -5.49 -15.21
N SER A 81 -6.60 -6.61 -15.77
CA SER A 81 -5.21 -7.11 -15.67
C SER A 81 -4.19 -6.02 -16.00
N ARG A 82 -4.41 -5.31 -17.12
CA ARG A 82 -3.53 -4.23 -17.55
C ARG A 82 -3.47 -3.09 -16.55
N GLU A 83 -4.64 -2.61 -16.08
CA GLU A 83 -4.75 -1.46 -15.18
C GLU A 83 -4.08 -1.74 -13.83
N VAL A 84 -4.29 -2.94 -13.28
CA VAL A 84 -3.72 -3.33 -11.99
C VAL A 84 -2.23 -3.65 -12.09
N LEU A 85 -1.76 -4.24 -13.20
CA LEU A 85 -0.33 -4.49 -13.43
C LEU A 85 0.45 -3.21 -13.73
N GLU A 86 -0.11 -2.28 -14.50
CA GLU A 86 0.49 -0.96 -14.73
C GLU A 86 0.64 -0.19 -13.42
N ARG A 87 -0.41 -0.20 -12.57
CA ARG A 87 -0.35 0.39 -11.23
C ARG A 87 0.70 -0.27 -10.35
N ALA A 88 0.67 -1.60 -10.24
CA ALA A 88 1.64 -2.35 -9.44
C ALA A 88 3.09 -2.15 -9.92
N ARG A 89 3.31 -1.99 -11.23
CA ARG A 89 4.64 -1.64 -11.79
C ARG A 89 5.03 -0.20 -11.48
N ALA A 90 4.10 0.75 -11.58
CA ALA A 90 4.36 2.13 -11.17
C ALA A 90 4.77 2.18 -9.69
N ASP A 91 4.03 1.46 -8.84
CA ASP A 91 4.31 1.29 -7.42
C ASP A 91 5.67 0.62 -7.15
N ALA A 92 6.01 -0.43 -7.91
CA ALA A 92 7.30 -1.11 -7.81
C ALA A 92 8.48 -0.27 -8.35
N SER A 93 8.24 0.62 -9.32
CA SER A 93 9.25 1.49 -9.90
C SER A 93 9.61 2.67 -8.98
N GLN A 94 8.81 2.91 -7.95
CA GLN A 94 9.09 3.90 -6.92
C GLN A 94 10.00 3.26 -5.87
N PRO A 95 11.28 3.66 -5.79
CA PRO A 95 12.28 2.96 -4.98
C PRO A 95 11.99 3.00 -3.47
N TYR A 96 11.08 3.89 -3.05
CA TYR A 96 10.83 4.20 -1.66
C TYR A 96 9.34 4.44 -1.41
N GLY A 97 8.77 3.69 -0.48
CA GLY A 97 7.43 3.96 0.04
C GLY A 97 7.43 4.94 1.21
N VAL A 98 6.26 5.48 1.51
CA VAL A 98 5.97 6.25 2.71
C VAL A 98 4.90 5.49 3.48
N ALA A 99 5.23 5.13 4.72
CA ALA A 99 4.29 4.44 5.59
C ALA A 99 3.18 5.41 6.01
N VAL A 100 1.91 5.06 5.79
CA VAL A 100 0.76 5.88 6.13
C VAL A 100 0.02 5.25 7.30
N MET A 101 -0.18 6.04 8.35
CA MET A 101 -1.02 5.70 9.49
C MET A 101 -2.19 6.68 9.51
N ALA A 102 -3.39 6.20 9.22
CA ALA A 102 -4.63 6.94 9.28
C ALA A 102 -5.74 5.96 9.66
N ASP A 103 -6.58 6.32 10.63
CA ASP A 103 -7.66 5.44 11.09
C ASP A 103 -8.85 5.52 10.12
N GLU A 104 -9.17 6.72 9.60
CA GLU A 104 -10.20 6.91 8.59
C GLU A 104 -9.72 6.64 7.16
N HIS A 105 -10.55 5.89 6.42
CA HIS A 105 -10.31 5.55 5.02
C HIS A 105 -10.26 6.78 4.09
N GLU A 106 -11.05 7.82 4.39
CA GLU A 106 -11.05 9.07 3.60
C GLU A 106 -9.72 9.82 3.77
N THR A 107 -9.24 9.94 5.01
CA THR A 107 -7.93 10.52 5.32
C THR A 107 -6.79 9.74 4.67
N HIS A 108 -6.82 8.41 4.77
CA HIS A 108 -5.84 7.55 4.10
C HIS A 108 -5.82 7.80 2.58
N SER A 109 -6.99 7.77 1.94
CA SER A 109 -7.13 7.97 0.49
C SER A 109 -6.65 9.35 0.03
N ALA A 110 -6.90 10.39 0.83
CA ALA A 110 -6.41 11.73 0.56
C ALA A 110 -4.88 11.81 0.59
N ILE A 111 -4.25 11.22 1.62
CA ILE A 111 -2.79 11.15 1.75
C ILE A 111 -2.17 10.36 0.60
N GLU A 112 -2.74 9.20 0.29
CA GLU A 112 -2.30 8.35 -0.81
C GLU A 112 -2.32 9.10 -2.15
N SER A 113 -3.41 9.82 -2.44
CA SER A 113 -3.53 10.63 -3.65
C SER A 113 -2.41 11.69 -3.76
N VAL A 114 -2.08 12.36 -2.65
CA VAL A 114 -0.98 13.33 -2.62
C VAL A 114 0.38 12.67 -2.81
N LEU A 115 0.65 11.57 -2.10
CA LEU A 115 1.91 10.82 -2.23
C LEU A 115 2.11 10.30 -3.67
N HIS A 116 1.07 9.73 -4.26
CA HIS A 116 1.07 9.29 -5.65
C HIS A 116 1.37 10.45 -6.61
N GLY A 117 0.77 11.62 -6.39
CA GLY A 117 1.07 12.84 -7.15
C GLY A 117 2.52 13.32 -7.03
N LEU A 118 3.22 12.92 -5.97
CA LEU A 118 4.64 13.19 -5.73
C LEU A 118 5.57 12.06 -6.23
N GLY A 119 5.01 10.99 -6.82
CA GLY A 119 5.77 9.81 -7.24
C GLY A 119 6.25 8.94 -6.07
N LEU A 120 5.54 8.98 -4.95
CA LEU A 120 5.79 8.17 -3.75
C LEU A 120 4.64 7.17 -3.53
N ARG A 121 5.01 5.98 -3.03
CA ARG A 121 4.04 4.90 -2.81
C ARG A 121 3.56 4.95 -1.37
N ALA A 122 2.25 4.99 -1.16
CA ALA A 122 1.70 4.78 0.18
C ALA A 122 1.85 3.30 0.57
N ILE A 123 2.34 3.04 1.78
CA ILE A 123 2.41 1.71 2.38
C ILE A 123 1.61 1.75 3.69
N ASP A 124 0.71 0.79 3.92
CA ASP A 124 0.04 0.67 5.21
C ASP A 124 1.03 0.62 6.37
N TRP A 125 0.77 1.41 7.42
CA TRP A 125 1.58 1.39 8.65
C TRP A 125 1.70 -0.01 9.24
N SER A 126 0.65 -0.83 9.19
CA SER A 126 0.68 -2.21 9.68
C SER A 126 1.74 -3.07 8.97
N THR A 127 1.91 -2.89 7.66
CA THR A 127 2.94 -3.55 6.84
C THR A 127 4.33 -3.03 7.20
N ALA A 128 4.47 -1.70 7.31
CA ALA A 128 5.74 -1.08 7.69
C ALA A 128 6.20 -1.53 9.08
N ARG A 129 5.29 -1.51 10.05
CA ARG A 129 5.49 -1.96 11.43
C ARG A 129 5.92 -3.42 11.52
N ALA A 130 5.27 -4.30 10.75
CA ALA A 130 5.68 -5.70 10.70
C ALA A 130 7.15 -5.85 10.25
N GLY A 131 7.55 -5.13 9.19
CA GLY A 131 8.95 -5.15 8.73
C GLY A 131 9.93 -4.50 9.72
N ILE A 132 9.52 -3.44 10.43
CA ILE A 132 10.35 -2.83 11.49
C ILE A 132 10.62 -3.86 12.60
N LEU A 133 9.58 -4.54 13.07
CA LEU A 133 9.67 -5.51 14.17
C LEU A 133 10.43 -6.77 13.78
N ASP A 134 10.38 -7.17 12.50
CA ASP A 134 11.09 -8.34 11.97
C ASP A 134 12.57 -8.02 11.66
N SER A 135 12.89 -6.77 11.34
CA SER A 135 14.25 -6.37 10.95
C SER A 135 15.22 -6.32 12.15
N GLN A 136 16.31 -7.08 12.07
CA GLN A 136 17.51 -6.87 12.89
C GLN A 136 18.33 -5.69 12.29
N ALA A 137 17.82 -4.47 12.46
CA ALA A 137 18.45 -3.17 12.14
C ALA A 137 18.97 -2.95 10.69
N GLY A 138 18.23 -2.16 9.91
CA GLY A 138 18.66 -1.63 8.60
C GLY A 138 17.76 -0.51 8.08
N GLU A 139 18.31 0.37 7.25
CA GLU A 139 17.85 1.75 6.93
C GLU A 139 16.50 1.90 6.19
N TYR A 140 15.85 0.77 5.86
CA TYR A 140 14.63 0.71 5.03
C TYR A 140 13.71 -0.44 5.44
N ALA A 141 13.26 -0.46 6.70
CA ALA A 141 12.28 -1.44 7.15
C ALA A 141 11.03 -1.40 6.25
N ALA A 142 10.66 -2.56 5.69
CA ALA A 142 9.51 -2.77 4.80
C ALA A 142 9.49 -1.94 3.50
N GLY A 143 10.63 -1.40 3.04
CA GLY A 143 10.68 -0.59 1.82
C GLY A 143 10.06 0.80 1.96
N ALA A 144 9.85 1.28 3.19
CA ALA A 144 9.48 2.66 3.49
C ALA A 144 10.70 3.48 3.91
N VAL A 145 10.74 4.76 3.52
CA VAL A 145 11.79 5.73 3.90
C VAL A 145 11.34 6.76 4.91
N ALA A 146 10.03 6.91 5.08
CA ALA A 146 9.41 7.90 5.95
C ALA A 146 8.04 7.40 6.40
N ALA A 147 7.47 8.08 7.38
CA ALA A 147 6.07 7.89 7.77
C ALA A 147 5.28 9.19 7.69
N VAL A 148 4.01 9.07 7.35
CA VAL A 148 2.98 10.11 7.49
C VAL A 148 1.94 9.58 8.47
N VAL A 149 1.73 10.30 9.56
CA VAL A 149 0.81 9.91 10.62
C VAL A 149 -0.30 10.94 10.73
N ALA A 150 -1.52 10.55 10.37
CA ALA A 150 -2.70 11.34 10.59
C ALA A 150 -3.23 11.13 12.02
N VAL A 151 -3.37 12.23 12.75
CA VAL A 151 -3.86 12.27 14.11
C VAL A 151 -5.27 12.82 14.09
N GLU A 152 -6.23 11.93 14.28
CA GLU A 152 -7.63 12.26 14.54
C GLU A 152 -7.81 12.50 16.03
N GLU A 153 -7.68 11.44 16.84
CA GLU A 153 -7.69 11.52 18.29
C GLU A 153 -6.30 11.23 18.88
N PRO A 154 -5.72 12.16 19.68
CA PRO A 154 -4.44 11.91 20.31
C PRO A 154 -4.56 10.87 21.42
N THR A 155 -4.07 9.66 21.17
CA THR A 155 -4.01 8.57 22.15
C THR A 155 -2.58 8.23 22.53
N THR A 156 -2.39 7.61 23.70
CA THR A 156 -1.06 7.10 24.12
C THR A 156 -0.53 6.03 23.16
N ALA A 157 -1.42 5.22 22.58
CA ALA A 157 -1.06 4.23 21.57
C ALA A 157 -0.49 4.93 20.32
N LEU A 158 -1.12 6.00 19.86
CA LEU A 158 -0.64 6.80 18.73
C LEU A 158 0.74 7.43 19.01
N THR A 159 0.95 8.01 20.21
CA THR A 159 2.27 8.54 20.60
C THR A 159 3.35 7.47 20.56
N PHE A 160 3.04 6.24 20.98
CA PHE A 160 3.97 5.11 20.91
C PHE A 160 4.30 4.73 19.45
N GLU A 161 3.28 4.60 18.59
CA GLU A 161 3.47 4.26 17.17
C GLU A 161 4.26 5.37 16.43
N VAL A 162 4.01 6.65 16.74
CA VAL A 162 4.83 7.77 16.23
C VAL A 162 6.27 7.69 16.73
N GLY A 163 6.49 7.38 18.01
CA GLY A 163 7.83 7.17 18.55
C GLY A 163 8.57 6.03 17.84
N MET A 164 7.88 4.94 17.53
CA MET A 164 8.42 3.83 16.74
C MET A 164 8.80 4.27 15.32
N ALA A 165 7.91 4.98 14.63
CA ALA A 165 8.17 5.51 13.30
C ALA A 165 9.37 6.48 13.30
N MET A 166 9.46 7.35 14.31
CA MET A 166 10.57 8.30 14.48
C MET A 166 11.91 7.56 14.63
N GLY A 167 11.94 6.50 15.43
CA GLY A 167 13.13 5.66 15.58
C GLY A 167 13.50 4.90 14.31
N ALA A 168 12.51 4.27 13.66
CA ALA A 168 12.73 3.43 12.49
C ALA A 168 13.17 4.21 11.25
N PHE A 169 12.64 5.43 11.06
CA PHE A 169 12.91 6.25 9.88
C PHE A 169 13.87 7.40 10.15
N GLY A 170 14.61 7.39 11.26
CA GLY A 170 15.60 8.43 11.57
C GLY A 170 15.01 9.83 11.65
N GLY A 171 13.80 9.97 12.19
CA GLY A 171 13.09 11.24 12.31
C GLY A 171 12.36 11.71 11.05
N ARG A 172 12.36 10.94 9.97
CA ARG A 172 11.60 11.22 8.73
C ARG A 172 10.11 10.89 8.93
N VAL A 173 9.46 11.57 9.86
CA VAL A 173 8.03 11.40 10.15
C VAL A 173 7.34 12.75 10.02
N VAL A 174 6.22 12.76 9.30
CA VAL A 174 5.35 13.93 9.15
C VAL A 174 4.05 13.63 9.87
N VAL A 175 3.67 14.50 10.80
CA VAL A 175 2.40 14.39 11.52
C VAL A 175 1.37 15.30 10.85
N LEU A 176 0.23 14.73 10.47
CA LEU A 176 -0.94 15.46 10.01
C LEU A 176 -1.96 15.51 11.15
N GLN A 177 -2.60 16.64 11.36
CA GLN A 177 -3.69 16.79 12.31
C GLN A 177 -5.00 16.90 11.54
N VAL A 178 -5.89 15.92 11.77
CA VAL A 178 -7.20 15.84 11.11
C VAL A 178 -8.18 16.79 11.78
N GLU A 179 -8.28 16.70 13.11
CA GLU A 179 -9.18 17.54 13.90
C GLU A 179 -8.46 18.57 14.77
N PRO A 180 -9.04 19.76 15.00
CA PRO A 180 -8.53 20.71 15.97
C PRO A 180 -8.58 20.19 17.40
N GLY A 181 -7.40 19.82 17.93
CA GLY A 181 -7.22 19.36 19.29
C GLY A 181 -5.84 19.71 19.86
N ILE A 182 -5.71 19.59 21.18
CA ILE A 182 -4.42 19.69 21.87
C ILE A 182 -3.67 18.38 21.65
N LEU A 183 -2.51 18.46 21.03
CA LEU A 183 -1.65 17.30 20.85
C LEU A 183 -0.71 17.12 22.07
N PRO A 184 -0.40 15.87 22.45
CA PRO A 184 0.67 15.55 23.37
C PRO A 184 1.98 16.24 22.99
N GLY A 185 2.83 16.56 23.98
CA GLY A 185 4.02 17.39 23.78
C GLY A 185 4.97 16.87 22.70
N GLU A 186 5.13 15.55 22.62
CA GLU A 186 5.96 14.88 21.61
C GLU A 186 5.41 15.09 20.19
N LEU A 187 4.09 15.04 20.02
CA LEU A 187 3.42 15.27 18.74
C LEU A 187 3.38 16.75 18.39
N ALA A 188 3.13 17.62 19.36
CA ALA A 188 3.17 19.07 19.17
C ALA A 188 4.58 19.55 18.74
N ALA A 189 5.65 18.93 19.26
CA ALA A 189 7.03 19.25 18.89
C ALA A 189 7.38 18.90 17.43
N THR A 190 6.58 18.08 16.75
CA THR A 190 6.78 17.76 15.33
C THR A 190 6.32 18.85 14.37
N ASP A 191 5.63 19.88 14.88
CA ASP A 191 4.98 20.93 14.09
C ASP A 191 4.01 20.36 13.04
N PRO A 192 2.84 19.85 13.48
CA PRO A 192 1.95 19.05 12.66
C PRO A 192 1.22 19.88 11.59
N ILE A 193 1.02 19.28 10.43
CA ILE A 193 0.33 19.91 9.30
C ILE A 193 -1.18 19.71 9.46
N ARG A 194 -1.92 20.80 9.30
CA ARG A 194 -3.38 20.84 9.42
C ARG A 194 -4.06 20.37 8.14
N ILE A 195 -4.76 19.23 8.14
CA ILE A 195 -5.42 18.69 6.92
C ILE A 195 -6.66 19.51 6.51
N ASP A 196 -7.29 20.20 7.46
CA ASP A 196 -8.43 21.09 7.23
C ASP A 196 -8.05 22.36 6.45
N ARG A 197 -6.76 22.55 6.16
CA ARG A 197 -6.22 23.69 5.42
C ARG A 197 -5.91 23.31 3.98
N PRO A 198 -6.33 24.11 2.98
CA PRO A 198 -6.14 23.76 1.56
C PRO A 198 -4.67 23.62 1.15
N GLU A 199 -3.74 24.21 1.90
CA GLU A 199 -2.29 24.12 1.68
C GLU A 199 -1.62 22.83 2.19
N TRP A 200 -2.38 21.93 2.84
CA TRP A 200 -1.81 20.71 3.43
C TRP A 200 -1.05 19.83 2.43
N PRO A 201 -1.44 19.68 1.14
CA PRO A 201 -0.69 18.87 0.19
C PRO A 201 0.68 19.48 -0.10
N GLN A 202 0.76 20.81 -0.23
CA GLN A 202 2.02 21.52 -0.47
C GLN A 202 2.91 21.48 0.77
N ALA A 203 2.33 21.62 1.96
CA ALA A 203 3.06 21.50 3.22
C ALA A 203 3.63 20.08 3.40
N LEU A 204 2.86 19.05 3.08
CA LEU A 204 3.32 17.65 3.13
C LEU A 204 4.48 17.42 2.17
N ALA A 205 4.34 17.89 0.92
CA ALA A 205 5.41 17.80 -0.07
C ALA A 205 6.69 18.51 0.39
N GLU A 206 6.57 19.71 0.99
CA GLU A 206 7.72 20.44 1.53
C GLU A 206 8.35 19.69 2.71
N ARG A 207 7.56 19.13 3.61
CA ARG A 207 8.08 18.37 4.76
C ARG A 207 8.82 17.12 4.33
N LEU A 208 8.30 16.39 3.34
CA LEU A 208 8.96 15.23 2.74
C LEU A 208 10.24 15.61 2.00
N ARG A 209 10.27 16.78 1.34
CA ARG A 209 11.49 17.32 0.72
C ARG A 209 12.56 17.67 1.75
N LEU A 210 12.20 18.37 2.82
CA LEU A 210 13.11 18.71 3.92
C LEU A 210 13.63 17.46 4.64
N ALA A 211 12.83 16.41 4.69
CA ALA A 211 13.22 15.10 5.20
C ALA A 211 14.11 14.27 4.23
N GLY A 212 14.41 14.80 3.05
CA GLY A 212 15.24 14.12 2.03
C GLY A 212 14.56 12.94 1.34
N VAL A 213 13.22 12.83 1.44
CA VAL A 213 12.42 11.77 0.79
C VAL A 213 12.21 12.08 -0.69
N LEU A 214 11.98 13.36 -1.01
CA LEU A 214 11.88 13.83 -2.37
C LEU A 214 13.24 14.35 -2.83
N SER A 215 13.71 13.91 -4.00
CA SER A 215 14.89 14.49 -4.61
C SER A 215 14.61 15.95 -5.00
N THR A 216 15.56 16.84 -4.73
CA THR A 216 15.58 18.15 -5.36
C THR A 216 15.94 17.94 -6.82
N THR A 217 14.93 17.84 -7.69
CA THR A 217 15.14 18.04 -9.12
C THR A 217 15.73 19.43 -9.30
N THR A 218 17.03 19.48 -9.57
CA THR A 218 17.79 20.68 -9.94
C THR A 218 17.79 20.79 -11.44
#